data_AF-A0A2H9NYK6-F1
#
_entry.id   AF-A0A2H9NYK6-F1
#
_cell.length_a   1.000
_cell.length_b   1.000
_cell.length_c   1.000
_cell.angle_alpha   90.00
_cell.angle_beta   90.00
_cell.angle_gamma   90.00
#
_symmetry.space_group_name_H-M   'P 1'
#
loop_
_entity.id
_entity.type
_entity.pdbx_description
1 polymer ?
#
loop_
_entity_poly.entity_id
_entity_poly.type
_entity_poly.pdbx_seq_one_letter_code
_entity_poly.pdbx_strand_id
1 'polypeptide(L)'
;MKSKEIIEQKYKKVSCIFCSSNNVIRRGIRKTEHRDNVQRFGCKDCNRRFSIDDGFYKMKNHEKKITLYMDLYYNGMSFRKIQEHLKAFYPKNCHYSTAYRWIAKYAVMISNLTDNLQIKSGIELQSDEMEYHRRISKNQKGREQNWFVDMMDTTTRFMVSSGYMKSRTIDNMVKVLKRGKFATGNQAKVITTD
;
A
#
# COMPACT_ATOMS: atom_id res chain seq x y z
N MET A 1 17.45 -12.37 18.27
CA MET A 1 18.21 -13.20 17.31
C MET A 1 17.34 -14.24 16.62
N LYS A 2 16.53 -15.03 17.34
CA LYS A 2 15.59 -16.02 16.76
C LYS A 2 14.61 -15.46 15.71
N SER A 3 14.13 -14.21 15.84
CA SER A 3 13.21 -13.60 14.87
C SER A 3 13.85 -13.25 13.52
N LYS A 4 15.13 -12.87 13.50
CA LYS A 4 15.87 -12.61 12.25
C LYS A 4 16.12 -13.92 11.49
N GLU A 5 16.54 -14.98 12.18
CA GLU A 5 16.81 -16.29 11.57
C GLU A 5 15.54 -16.97 11.04
N ILE A 6 14.39 -16.81 11.70
CA ILE A 6 13.09 -17.32 11.21
C ILE A 6 12.66 -16.58 9.93
N ILE A 7 12.89 -15.26 9.86
CA ILE A 7 12.64 -14.48 8.64
C ILE A 7 13.63 -14.92 7.54
N GLU A 8 14.90 -15.14 7.87
CA GLU A 8 15.96 -15.55 6.94
C GLU A 8 15.78 -16.97 6.37
N GLN A 9 15.23 -17.90 7.16
CA GLN A 9 14.93 -19.27 6.71
C GLN A 9 13.75 -19.34 5.74
N LYS A 10 12.79 -18.41 5.82
CA LYS A 10 11.65 -18.33 4.89
C LYS A 10 12.08 -17.97 3.45
N TYR A 11 13.26 -17.36 3.27
CA TYR A 11 13.84 -16.97 1.98
C TYR A 11 14.76 -18.03 1.33
N LYS A 12 14.92 -19.23 1.90
CA LYS A 12 15.92 -20.23 1.44
C LYS A 12 15.46 -21.24 0.38
N LYS A 13 14.22 -21.19 -0.13
CA LYS A 13 13.84 -21.88 -1.38
C LYS A 13 13.46 -20.84 -2.43
N VAL A 14 14.48 -20.25 -3.06
CA VAL A 14 14.27 -19.36 -4.22
C VAL A 14 13.76 -20.22 -5.37
N SER A 15 12.47 -20.13 -5.66
CA SER A 15 11.87 -20.77 -6.82
C SER A 15 11.78 -19.80 -8.00
N CYS A 16 11.69 -20.35 -9.21
CA CYS A 16 11.53 -19.56 -10.41
C CYS A 16 10.14 -18.90 -10.46
N ILE A 17 10.07 -17.58 -10.55
CA ILE A 17 8.80 -16.84 -10.68
C ILE A 17 7.99 -17.16 -11.96
N PHE A 18 8.59 -17.86 -12.93
CA PHE A 18 7.96 -18.17 -14.22
C PHE A 18 7.46 -19.61 -14.34
N CYS A 19 8.12 -20.56 -13.68
CA CYS A 19 7.80 -21.99 -13.78
C CYS A 19 7.78 -22.72 -12.44
N SER A 20 7.94 -21.99 -11.32
CA SER A 20 7.94 -22.50 -9.95
C SER A 20 9.02 -23.56 -9.64
N SER A 21 9.95 -23.82 -10.55
CA SER A 21 11.06 -24.75 -10.34
C SER A 21 12.01 -24.28 -9.24
N ASN A 22 12.53 -25.24 -8.47
CA ASN A 22 13.56 -25.04 -7.46
C ASN A 22 14.99 -25.09 -8.04
N ASN A 23 15.16 -25.44 -9.33
CA ASN A 23 16.44 -25.51 -10.01
C ASN A 23 16.95 -24.11 -10.40
N VAL A 24 17.26 -23.30 -9.40
CA VAL A 24 17.66 -21.90 -9.55
C VAL A 24 19.12 -21.70 -9.15
N ILE A 25 19.86 -20.94 -9.98
CA ILE A 25 21.25 -20.56 -9.71
C ILE A 25 21.41 -19.04 -9.62
N ARG A 26 22.41 -18.58 -8.88
CA ARG A 26 22.85 -17.18 -8.92
C ARG A 26 23.47 -16.90 -10.29
N ARG A 27 23.00 -15.86 -10.99
CA ARG A 27 23.42 -15.53 -12.35
C ARG A 27 23.62 -14.03 -12.53
N GLY A 28 24.72 -13.54 -11.97
CA GLY A 28 25.16 -12.15 -12.05
C GLY A 28 24.48 -11.20 -11.07
N ILE A 29 24.90 -9.93 -11.12
CA ILE A 29 24.44 -8.87 -10.23
C ILE A 29 23.98 -7.69 -11.09
N ARG A 30 22.83 -7.11 -10.75
CA ARG A 30 22.36 -5.85 -11.33
C ARG A 30 22.81 -4.70 -10.43
N LYS A 31 23.72 -3.86 -10.91
CA LYS A 31 24.02 -2.57 -10.29
C LYS A 31 22.82 -1.64 -10.44
N THR A 32 22.36 -1.06 -9.34
CA THR A 32 21.32 -0.01 -9.36
C THR A 32 21.93 1.33 -8.97
N GLU A 33 21.29 2.43 -9.36
CA GLU A 33 21.80 3.79 -9.11
C GLU A 33 21.82 4.16 -7.62
N HIS A 34 20.85 3.68 -6.83
CA HIS A 34 20.63 4.13 -5.44
C HIS A 34 20.19 3.02 -4.46
N ARG A 35 20.20 1.74 -4.86
CA ARG A 35 19.79 0.57 -4.06
C ARG A 35 20.89 -0.50 -4.01
N ASP A 36 22.11 -0.13 -4.40
CA ASP A 36 23.27 -1.01 -4.51
C ASP A 36 23.04 -2.21 -5.46
N ASN A 37 23.74 -3.30 -5.18
CA ASN A 37 23.83 -4.50 -6.01
C ASN A 37 22.66 -5.45 -5.74
N VAL A 38 21.81 -5.67 -6.74
CA VAL A 38 20.70 -6.62 -6.65
C VAL A 38 21.09 -7.94 -7.31
N GLN A 39 21.01 -9.05 -6.56
CA GLN A 39 21.27 -10.39 -7.07
C GLN A 39 20.27 -10.75 -8.19
N ARG A 40 20.79 -11.29 -9.29
CA ARG A 40 19.97 -11.94 -10.34
C ARG A 40 20.09 -13.45 -10.23
N PHE A 41 18.99 -14.13 -10.48
CA PHE A 41 18.88 -15.58 -10.50
C PHE A 41 18.55 -16.05 -11.92
N GLY A 42 18.99 -17.25 -12.26
CA GLY A 42 18.63 -17.94 -13.50
C GLY A 42 18.01 -19.30 -13.18
N CYS A 43 16.88 -19.62 -13.81
CA CYS A 43 16.29 -20.95 -13.74
C CYS A 43 16.96 -21.87 -14.77
N LYS A 44 17.33 -23.11 -14.38
CA LYS A 44 17.87 -24.11 -15.32
C LYS A 44 16.78 -24.75 -16.18
N ASP A 45 15.56 -24.87 -15.66
CA ASP A 45 14.47 -25.56 -16.39
C ASP A 45 13.86 -24.68 -17.49
N CYS A 46 13.56 -23.40 -17.20
CA CYS A 46 12.96 -22.49 -18.19
C CYS A 46 13.95 -21.49 -18.81
N ASN A 47 15.24 -21.54 -18.44
CA ASN A 47 16.31 -20.64 -18.90
C ASN A 47 16.08 -19.12 -18.69
N ARG A 48 15.02 -18.71 -18.00
CA ARG A 48 14.74 -17.29 -17.72
C ARG A 48 15.53 -16.77 -16.53
N ARG A 49 15.77 -15.45 -16.53
CA ARG A 49 16.43 -14.72 -15.44
C ARG A 49 15.43 -13.85 -14.69
N PHE A 50 15.62 -13.73 -13.38
CA PHE A 50 14.76 -12.91 -12.52
C PHE A 50 15.54 -12.35 -11.32
N SER A 51 14.93 -11.41 -10.62
CA SER A 51 15.36 -11.00 -9.28
C SER A 51 14.21 -11.31 -8.33
N ILE A 52 14.53 -11.58 -7.07
CA ILE A 52 13.52 -11.84 -6.05
C ILE A 52 12.68 -10.57 -5.85
N ASP A 53 11.37 -10.74 -5.71
CA ASP A 53 10.49 -9.68 -5.24
C ASP A 53 10.50 -9.69 -3.71
N ASP A 54 11.21 -8.73 -3.14
CA ASP A 54 11.35 -8.50 -1.71
C ASP A 54 10.42 -7.38 -1.20
N GLY A 55 9.36 -7.06 -1.97
CA GLY A 55 8.49 -5.90 -1.75
C GLY A 55 8.98 -4.63 -2.45
N PHE A 56 10.28 -4.54 -2.75
CA PHE A 56 10.90 -3.40 -3.42
C PHE A 56 11.33 -3.73 -4.85
N TYR A 57 10.68 -4.72 -5.47
CA TYR A 57 10.97 -5.12 -6.84
C TYR A 57 10.90 -3.95 -7.82
N LYS A 58 11.87 -3.93 -8.75
CA LYS A 58 12.09 -2.87 -9.75
C LYS A 58 12.33 -1.47 -9.18
N MET A 59 12.54 -1.30 -7.87
CA MET A 59 12.92 -0.01 -7.29
C MET A 59 14.40 0.31 -7.52
N LYS A 60 14.66 1.58 -7.89
CA LYS A 60 16.02 2.13 -8.01
C LYS A 60 16.59 2.64 -6.70
N ASN A 61 15.73 3.07 -5.77
CA ASN A 61 16.10 3.63 -4.47
C ASN A 61 16.07 2.54 -3.39
N HIS A 62 16.99 2.63 -2.44
CA HIS A 62 17.05 1.76 -1.28
C HIS A 62 15.73 1.75 -0.49
N GLU A 63 15.32 0.58 0.02
CA GLU A 63 14.08 0.40 0.77
C GLU A 63 13.92 1.40 1.93
N LYS A 64 14.95 1.61 2.75
CA LYS A 64 14.98 2.59 3.86
C LYS A 64 14.55 4.00 3.44
N LYS A 65 14.98 4.47 2.27
CA LYS A 65 14.59 5.79 1.77
C LYS A 65 13.11 5.81 1.39
N ILE A 66 12.63 4.76 0.73
CA ILE A 66 11.24 4.63 0.32
C ILE A 66 10.32 4.56 1.55
N THR A 67 10.67 3.77 2.57
CA THR A 67 9.90 3.66 3.81
C THR A 67 9.92 4.95 4.62
N LEU A 68 11.05 5.68 4.64
CA LEU A 68 11.12 6.99 5.29
C LEU A 68 10.17 8.01 4.64
N TYR A 69 10.08 8.00 3.30
CA TYR A 69 9.11 8.84 2.59
C TYR A 69 7.65 8.49 2.94
N MET A 70 7.34 7.20 3.14
CA MET A 70 6.02 6.77 3.58
C MET A 70 5.69 7.23 4.98
N ASP A 71 6.61 6.99 5.91
CA ASP A 71 6.43 7.36 7.31
C ASP A 71 6.14 8.86 7.45
N LEU A 72 6.97 9.71 6.84
CA LEU A 72 6.77 11.16 6.88
C LEU A 72 5.46 11.60 6.21
N TYR A 73 5.02 10.91 5.16
CA TYR A 73 3.73 11.20 4.50
C TYR A 73 2.54 10.85 5.41
N TYR A 74 2.55 9.66 6.02
CA TYR A 74 1.49 9.24 6.94
C TYR A 74 1.49 10.04 8.26
N ASN A 75 2.64 10.63 8.63
CA ASN A 75 2.76 11.63 9.69
C ASN A 75 2.26 13.03 9.26
N GLY A 76 1.67 13.17 8.06
CA GLY A 76 0.99 14.39 7.61
C GLY A 76 1.88 15.38 6.84
N MET A 77 3.13 15.04 6.52
CA MET A 77 3.98 15.93 5.71
C MET A 77 3.60 15.87 4.22
N SER A 78 3.57 17.04 3.56
CA SER A 78 3.37 17.09 2.11
C SER A 78 4.62 16.60 1.37
N PHE A 79 4.45 16.01 0.17
CA PHE A 79 5.58 15.49 -0.61
C PHE A 79 6.70 16.51 -0.87
N ARG A 80 6.36 17.81 -1.00
CA ARG A 80 7.33 18.89 -1.18
C ARG A 80 8.12 19.14 0.10
N LYS A 81 7.44 19.23 1.25
CA LYS A 81 8.10 19.37 2.56
C LYS A 81 9.00 18.18 2.86
N ILE A 82 8.57 16.96 2.53
CA ILE A 82 9.41 15.75 2.69
C ILE A 82 10.66 15.85 1.81
N GLN A 83 10.50 16.26 0.54
CA GLN A 83 11.62 16.44 -0.37
C GLN A 83 12.60 17.51 0.14
N GLU A 84 12.10 18.65 0.63
CA GLU A 84 12.91 19.73 1.22
C GLU A 84 13.67 19.25 2.45
N HIS A 85 12.99 18.57 3.38
CA HIS A 85 13.59 17.99 4.58
C HIS A 85 14.72 17.01 4.23
N LEU A 86 14.47 16.09 3.30
CA LEU A 86 15.45 15.08 2.92
C LEU A 86 16.58 15.62 2.05
N LYS A 87 16.44 16.81 1.45
CA LYS A 87 17.52 17.43 0.68
C LYS A 87 18.75 17.72 1.55
N ALA A 88 18.56 18.01 2.83
CA ALA A 88 19.65 18.28 3.77
C ALA A 88 20.51 17.03 4.06
N PHE A 89 19.92 15.84 4.02
CA PHE A 89 20.57 14.59 4.43
C PHE A 89 20.90 13.65 3.26
N TYR A 90 20.22 13.81 2.11
CA TYR A 90 20.35 12.93 0.94
C TYR A 90 20.75 13.75 -0.30
N PRO A 91 22.06 13.80 -0.66
CA PRO A 91 22.54 14.56 -1.81
C PRO A 91 21.88 14.14 -3.14
N LYS A 92 21.50 12.86 -3.27
CA LYS A 92 20.76 12.30 -4.42
C LYS A 92 19.29 12.11 -4.05
N ASN A 93 18.62 13.19 -3.65
CA ASN A 93 17.20 13.11 -3.32
C ASN A 93 16.34 12.87 -4.58
N CYS A 94 15.18 12.23 -4.41
CA CYS A 94 14.24 12.05 -5.52
C CYS A 94 13.29 13.25 -5.63
N HIS A 95 12.73 13.46 -6.82
CA HIS A 95 11.66 14.42 -7.01
C HIS A 95 10.38 14.01 -6.25
N TYR A 96 9.61 14.98 -5.73
CA TYR A 96 8.39 14.72 -4.95
C TYR A 96 7.37 13.81 -5.67
N SER A 97 7.31 13.88 -7.01
CA SER A 97 6.43 13.01 -7.81
C SER A 97 6.84 11.53 -7.77
N THR A 98 8.12 11.24 -7.58
CA THR A 98 8.61 9.87 -7.39
C THR A 98 8.13 9.31 -6.05
N ALA A 99 8.17 10.13 -4.99
CA ALA A 99 7.63 9.76 -3.69
C ALA A 99 6.12 9.49 -3.75
N TYR A 100 5.36 10.34 -4.44
CA TYR A 100 3.93 10.11 -4.69
C TYR A 100 3.67 8.75 -5.36
N ARG A 101 4.45 8.39 -6.38
CA ARG A 101 4.33 7.08 -7.05
C ARG A 101 4.63 5.92 -6.11
N TRP A 102 5.55 6.08 -5.16
CA TRP A 102 5.78 5.07 -4.13
C TRP A 102 4.55 4.93 -3.25
N ILE A 103 4.06 6.02 -2.65
CA ILE A 103 2.85 5.98 -1.81
C ILE A 103 1.70 5.28 -2.54
N ALA A 104 1.40 5.69 -3.78
CA ALA A 104 0.33 5.08 -4.57
C ALA A 104 0.55 3.58 -4.80
N LYS A 105 1.77 3.16 -5.17
CA LYS A 105 2.10 1.73 -5.36
C LYS A 105 1.83 0.92 -4.08
N TYR A 106 2.36 1.38 -2.95
CA TYR A 106 2.32 0.60 -1.72
C TYR A 106 0.97 0.70 -1.01
N ALA A 107 0.23 1.80 -1.16
CA ALA A 107 -1.16 1.90 -0.72
C ALA A 107 -2.04 0.86 -1.42
N VAL A 108 -1.90 0.69 -2.75
CA VAL A 108 -2.61 -0.36 -3.49
C VAL A 108 -2.16 -1.76 -3.06
N MET A 109 -0.86 -1.98 -2.87
CA MET A 109 -0.34 -3.26 -2.40
C MET A 109 -0.92 -3.65 -1.03
N ILE A 110 -0.98 -2.70 -0.10
CA ILE A 110 -1.52 -2.91 1.24
C ILE A 110 -3.03 -3.13 1.16
N SER A 111 -3.77 -2.32 0.40
CA SER A 111 -5.22 -2.47 0.18
C SER A 111 -5.57 -3.86 -0.33
N ASN A 112 -4.85 -4.38 -1.33
CA ASN A 112 -5.08 -5.74 -1.83
C ASN A 112 -4.91 -6.84 -0.76
N LEU A 113 -4.04 -6.59 0.23
CA LEU A 113 -3.86 -7.50 1.36
C LEU A 113 -4.98 -7.31 2.39
N THR A 114 -5.26 -6.06 2.80
CA THR A 114 -6.17 -5.73 3.89
C THR A 114 -7.64 -5.94 3.53
N ASP A 115 -8.02 -5.71 2.27
CA ASP A 115 -9.42 -5.82 1.81
C ASP A 115 -9.96 -7.25 1.89
N ASN A 116 -9.07 -8.25 1.99
CA ASN A 116 -9.40 -9.67 2.09
C ASN A 116 -9.35 -10.20 3.53
N LEU A 117 -9.03 -9.36 4.51
CA LEU A 117 -8.93 -9.76 5.91
C LEU A 117 -10.27 -9.57 6.61
N GLN A 118 -10.65 -10.56 7.41
CA GLN A 118 -11.69 -10.39 8.40
C GLN A 118 -11.09 -9.80 9.67
N ILE A 119 -11.82 -8.88 10.28
CA ILE A 119 -11.44 -8.25 11.54
C ILE A 119 -12.35 -8.74 12.67
N LYS A 120 -11.83 -8.70 13.89
CA LYS A 120 -12.64 -8.86 15.08
C LYS A 120 -13.36 -7.53 15.33
N SER A 121 -14.68 -7.54 15.31
CA SER A 121 -15.49 -6.33 15.53
C SER A 121 -16.43 -6.50 16.71
N GLY A 122 -16.89 -5.38 17.26
CA GLY A 122 -18.05 -5.31 18.11
C GLY A 122 -19.35 -5.60 17.37
N ILE A 123 -20.46 -5.33 18.07
CA ILE A 123 -21.84 -5.56 17.59
C ILE A 123 -22.34 -4.38 16.76
N GLU A 124 -21.83 -3.18 17.00
CA GLU A 124 -22.28 -1.93 16.37
C GLU A 124 -21.17 -1.28 15.56
N LEU A 125 -21.51 -0.82 14.36
CA LEU A 125 -20.66 0.04 13.53
C LEU A 125 -21.26 1.43 13.46
N GLN A 126 -20.41 2.45 13.52
CA GLN A 126 -20.79 3.82 13.19
C GLN A 126 -20.30 4.15 11.78
N SER A 127 -21.17 4.79 11.00
CA SER A 127 -20.85 5.32 9.68
C SER A 127 -20.92 6.83 9.72
N ASP A 128 -19.97 7.50 9.07
CA ASP A 128 -19.94 8.95 8.94
C ASP A 128 -19.52 9.36 7.52
N GLU A 129 -20.01 10.51 7.07
CA GLU A 129 -19.73 11.07 5.75
C GLU A 129 -18.90 12.36 5.86
N MET A 130 -17.71 12.36 5.27
CA MET A 130 -16.89 13.55 5.13
C MET A 130 -16.98 14.13 3.72
N GLU A 131 -17.53 15.33 3.61
CA GLU A 131 -17.53 16.10 2.37
C GLU A 131 -16.12 16.60 2.01
N TYR A 132 -15.73 16.44 0.75
CA TYR A 132 -14.43 16.84 0.23
C TYR A 132 -14.51 17.54 -1.13
N HIS A 133 -13.87 18.71 -1.24
CA HIS A 133 -13.80 19.45 -2.50
C HIS A 133 -12.47 19.25 -3.20
N ARG A 134 -12.51 18.89 -4.48
CA ARG A 134 -11.32 18.83 -5.35
C ARG A 134 -11.52 19.63 -6.62
N ARG A 135 -10.44 19.83 -7.37
CA ARG A 135 -10.54 20.41 -8.72
C ARG A 135 -11.25 19.44 -9.66
N ILE A 136 -12.16 19.95 -10.49
CA ILE A 136 -12.88 19.19 -11.52
C ILE A 136 -11.89 18.45 -12.43
N SER A 137 -10.85 19.16 -12.88
CA SER A 137 -9.76 18.53 -13.61
C SER A 137 -8.45 19.30 -13.38
N LYS A 138 -7.36 18.78 -13.92
CA LYS A 138 -6.06 19.47 -13.91
C LYS A 138 -6.13 20.82 -14.65
N ASN A 139 -6.96 20.92 -15.68
CA ASN A 139 -7.01 22.04 -16.62
C ASN A 139 -8.24 22.94 -16.44
N GLN A 140 -9.26 22.49 -15.70
CA GLN A 140 -10.50 23.22 -15.48
C GLN A 140 -10.57 23.75 -14.05
N LYS A 141 -10.74 25.07 -13.92
CA LYS A 141 -11.02 25.71 -12.64
C LYS A 141 -12.47 25.40 -12.24
N GLY A 142 -12.68 25.04 -10.97
CA GLY A 142 -13.97 24.66 -10.39
C GLY A 142 -13.79 23.68 -9.24
N ARG A 143 -14.86 23.44 -8.47
CA ARG A 143 -14.87 22.51 -7.33
C ARG A 143 -15.83 21.36 -7.62
N GLU A 144 -15.30 20.14 -7.66
CA GLU A 144 -16.08 18.90 -7.64
C GLU A 144 -16.30 18.53 -6.17
N GLN A 145 -17.58 18.45 -5.78
CA GLN A 145 -18.00 17.97 -4.46
C GLN A 145 -17.93 16.44 -4.47
N ASN A 146 -17.26 15.87 -3.48
CA ASN A 146 -17.10 14.43 -3.31
C ASN A 146 -17.30 14.09 -1.84
N TRP A 147 -17.39 12.80 -1.55
CA TRP A 147 -17.57 12.31 -0.19
C TRP A 147 -16.61 11.17 0.08
N PHE A 148 -16.07 11.14 1.29
CA PHE A 148 -15.52 9.96 1.90
C PHE A 148 -16.52 9.43 2.91
N VAL A 149 -16.77 8.13 2.89
CA VAL A 149 -17.66 7.48 3.84
C VAL A 149 -16.86 6.44 4.56
N ASP A 150 -16.80 6.60 5.87
CA ASP A 150 -15.99 5.79 6.75
C ASP A 150 -16.90 5.05 7.73
N MET A 151 -16.61 3.76 7.91
CA MET A 151 -17.29 2.90 8.87
C MET A 151 -16.30 2.44 9.91
N MET A 152 -16.62 2.68 11.16
CA MET A 152 -15.75 2.39 12.30
C MET A 152 -16.50 1.52 13.31
N ASP A 153 -15.81 0.54 13.89
CA ASP A 153 -16.34 -0.22 15.00
C ASP A 153 -16.30 0.63 16.28
N THR A 154 -17.43 0.74 16.96
CA THR A 154 -17.57 1.56 18.17
C THR A 154 -16.75 1.00 19.33
N THR A 155 -16.55 -0.32 19.36
CA THR A 155 -15.86 -1.01 20.45
C THR A 155 -14.35 -1.01 20.24
N THR A 156 -13.87 -1.54 19.12
CA THR A 156 -12.43 -1.69 18.88
C THR A 156 -11.78 -0.45 18.29
N ARG A 157 -12.57 0.52 17.84
CA ARG A 157 -12.09 1.72 17.13
C ARG A 157 -11.31 1.40 15.85
N PHE A 158 -11.48 0.21 15.28
CA PHE A 158 -10.93 -0.11 13.97
C PHE A 158 -11.77 0.51 12.86
N MET A 159 -11.09 1.08 11.87
CA MET A 159 -11.70 1.45 10.59
C MET A 159 -12.01 0.17 9.82
N VAL A 160 -13.29 -0.10 9.61
CA VAL A 160 -13.79 -1.34 9.05
C VAL A 160 -13.88 -1.26 7.52
N SER A 161 -14.34 -0.12 7.01
CA SER A 161 -14.50 0.10 5.58
C SER A 161 -14.51 1.59 5.29
N SER A 162 -13.90 1.95 4.17
CA SER A 162 -13.84 3.33 3.67
C SER A 162 -14.18 3.37 2.19
N GLY A 163 -14.85 4.43 1.75
CA GLY A 163 -15.22 4.62 0.36
C GLY A 163 -15.14 6.06 -0.09
N TYR A 164 -14.41 6.31 -1.18
CA TYR A 164 -14.46 7.58 -1.90
C TYR A 164 -15.56 7.55 -2.96
N MET A 165 -16.40 8.58 -3.02
CA MET A 165 -17.46 8.70 -4.01
C MET A 165 -17.56 10.11 -4.58
N LYS A 166 -17.85 10.18 -5.88
CA LYS A 166 -18.08 11.44 -6.61
C LYS A 166 -19.51 11.95 -6.54
N SER A 167 -20.43 11.08 -6.15
CA SER A 167 -21.85 11.38 -6.02
C SER A 167 -22.41 10.64 -4.83
N ARG A 168 -23.21 11.34 -4.03
CA ARG A 168 -23.91 10.81 -2.88
C ARG A 168 -25.15 10.02 -3.35
N THR A 169 -24.93 8.78 -3.77
CA THR A 169 -25.98 7.87 -4.25
C THR A 169 -26.09 6.66 -3.31
N ILE A 170 -27.30 6.10 -3.22
CA ILE A 170 -27.57 4.90 -2.43
C ILE A 170 -26.64 3.75 -2.87
N ASP A 171 -26.41 3.59 -4.18
CA ASP A 171 -25.53 2.55 -4.71
C ASP A 171 -24.08 2.67 -4.22
N ASN A 172 -23.58 3.91 -4.08
CA ASN A 172 -22.24 4.13 -3.56
C ASN A 172 -22.15 3.84 -2.06
N MET A 173 -23.18 4.21 -1.28
CA MET A 173 -23.26 3.87 0.15
C MET A 173 -23.32 2.36 0.38
N VAL A 174 -24.16 1.67 -0.41
CA VAL A 174 -24.31 0.22 -0.34
C VAL A 174 -22.98 -0.50 -0.61
N LYS A 175 -22.10 0.03 -1.45
CA LYS A 175 -20.76 -0.56 -1.67
C LYS A 175 -19.89 -0.51 -0.42
N VAL A 176 -19.92 0.59 0.34
CA VAL A 176 -19.17 0.75 1.59
C VAL A 176 -19.74 -0.19 2.66
N LEU A 177 -21.05 -0.23 2.81
CA LEU A 177 -21.73 -1.13 3.75
C LEU A 177 -21.45 -2.61 3.45
N LYS A 178 -21.47 -3.01 2.17
CA LYS A 178 -21.14 -4.38 1.75
C LYS A 178 -19.70 -4.78 2.12
N ARG A 179 -18.75 -3.86 1.96
CA ARG A 179 -17.35 -4.09 2.39
C ARG A 179 -17.25 -4.22 3.89
N GLY A 180 -17.94 -3.34 4.64
CA GLY A 180 -17.99 -3.42 6.10
C GLY A 180 -18.58 -4.74 6.61
N LYS A 181 -19.65 -5.22 5.98
CA LYS A 181 -20.24 -6.53 6.27
C LYS A 181 -19.28 -7.68 5.95
N PHE A 182 -18.56 -7.62 4.83
CA PHE A 182 -17.57 -8.64 4.51
C PHE A 182 -16.43 -8.70 5.55
N ALA A 183 -15.90 -7.53 5.94
CA ALA A 183 -14.81 -7.43 6.90
C ALA A 183 -15.19 -7.94 8.31
N THR A 184 -16.43 -7.72 8.74
CA THR A 184 -16.92 -8.11 10.08
C THR A 184 -17.63 -9.47 10.11
N GLY A 185 -18.00 -10.01 8.95
CA GLY A 185 -18.80 -11.23 8.84
C GLY A 185 -20.19 -11.05 9.46
N ASN A 186 -20.52 -11.90 10.43
CA ASN A 186 -21.81 -11.87 11.14
C ASN A 186 -21.73 -11.22 12.54
N GLN A 187 -20.58 -10.59 12.88
CA GLN A 187 -20.35 -9.99 14.19
C GLN A 187 -21.16 -8.70 14.38
N ALA A 188 -21.08 -7.79 13.40
CA ALA A 188 -21.83 -6.55 13.41
C ALA A 188 -23.32 -6.80 13.09
N LYS A 189 -24.21 -6.29 13.93
CA LYS A 189 -25.67 -6.41 13.83
C LYS A 189 -26.37 -5.08 13.60
N VAL A 190 -25.76 -4.00 14.08
CA VAL A 190 -26.33 -2.65 14.03
C VAL A 190 -25.34 -1.73 13.32
N ILE A 191 -25.86 -0.87 12.44
CA ILE A 191 -25.11 0.21 11.82
C ILE A 191 -25.86 1.49 12.15
N THR A 192 -25.15 2.43 12.76
CA THR A 192 -25.66 3.74 13.16
C THR A 192 -25.02 4.79 12.26
N THR A 193 -25.84 5.66 11.68
CA THR A 193 -25.45 6.79 10.84
C THR A 193 -26.33 7.97 11.22
N ASP A 194 -25.85 9.19 11.00
CA ASP A 194 -26.60 10.43 11.18
C ASP A 194 -27.67 10.68 10.10
#